data_AF-A0AB35YJV7-F1
#
_entry.id   AF-A0AB35YJV7-F1
#
_cell.length_a   1.000
_cell.length_b   1.000
_cell.length_c   1.000
_cell.angle_alpha   90.00
_cell.angle_beta   90.00
_cell.angle_gamma   90.00
#
_symmetry.space_group_name_H-M   'P 1'
#
loop_
_entity.id
_entity.type
_entity.pdbx_description
1 polymer ?
#
loop_
_entity_poly.entity_id
_entity_poly.type
_entity_poly.pdbx_seq_one_letter_code
_entity_poly.pdbx_strand_id
1 'polypeptide(L)'
;MWEPTQEEIDQLKQMNNVTGAKHDGFYRAMAPVLFDVAKDYCNGKWELSEMPQGVKLFIAKAIQFNTQTTGLTGRSMGTVSYSYDTEFPKAIWTYLRPYKKVKFHALR
;
A
#
# COMPACT_ATOMS: atom_id res chain seq x y z
N MET A 1 -16.44 -5.62 3.24
CA MET A 1 -15.47 -4.52 3.01
C MET A 1 -15.22 -3.86 4.35
N TRP A 2 -13.95 -3.64 4.71
CA TRP A 2 -13.59 -2.91 5.93
C TRP A 2 -14.05 -1.44 5.80
N GLU A 3 -14.76 -0.93 6.80
CA GLU A 3 -15.07 0.49 6.90
C GLU A 3 -14.15 1.13 7.96
N PRO A 4 -13.08 1.83 7.54
CA PRO A 4 -12.14 2.42 8.49
C PRO A 4 -12.81 3.52 9.30
N THR A 5 -12.56 3.53 10.62
CA THR A 5 -13.04 4.58 11.51
C THR A 5 -12.22 5.86 11.32
N GLN A 6 -12.76 7.00 11.78
CA GLN A 6 -12.05 8.28 11.67
C GLN A 6 -10.69 8.26 12.38
N GLU A 7 -10.60 7.57 13.52
CA GLU A 7 -9.36 7.40 14.28
C GLU A 7 -8.30 6.61 13.50
N GLU A 8 -8.70 5.54 12.81
CA GLU A 8 -7.79 4.76 11.97
C GLU A 8 -7.28 5.57 10.78
N ILE A 9 -8.15 6.39 10.19
CA ILE A 9 -7.79 7.30 9.11
C ILE A 9 -6.78 8.35 9.61
N ASP A 10 -7.00 8.91 10.79
CA ASP A 10 -6.10 9.90 11.37
C ASP A 10 -4.74 9.29 11.74
N GLN A 11 -4.70 8.05 12.21
CA GLN A 11 -3.44 7.30 12.39
C GLN A 11 -2.70 7.14 11.04
N LEU A 12 -3.39 6.74 9.98
CA LEU A 12 -2.77 6.58 8.65
C LEU A 12 -2.25 7.90 8.08
N LYS A 13 -2.95 9.02 8.32
CA LYS A 13 -2.48 10.37 7.93
C LYS A 13 -1.24 10.79 8.72
N GLN A 14 -1.22 10.53 10.03
CA GLN A 14 -0.07 10.84 10.89
C GLN A 14 1.19 10.11 10.39
N MET A 15 1.08 8.86 9.96
CA MET A 15 2.18 8.08 9.38
C MET A 15 2.75 8.68 8.08
N ASN A 16 1.98 9.53 7.40
CA ASN A 16 2.36 10.21 6.16
C ASN A 16 2.68 11.70 6.36
N ASN A 17 2.66 12.21 7.60
CA ASN A 17 2.79 13.63 7.92
C ASN A 17 1.78 14.51 7.14
N VAL A 18 0.61 13.97 6.82
CA VAL A 18 -0.47 14.72 6.15
C VAL A 18 -1.39 15.32 7.21
N THR A 19 -1.65 16.62 7.11
CA THR A 19 -2.59 17.33 7.99
C THR A 19 -3.75 17.89 7.18
N GLY A 20 -4.95 17.88 7.76
CA GLY A 20 -6.17 18.41 7.14
C GLY A 20 -7.13 17.35 6.58
N ALA A 21 -8.36 17.81 6.29
CA ALA A 21 -9.50 16.96 5.93
C ALA A 21 -9.63 16.63 4.42
N LYS A 22 -8.77 17.23 3.58
CA LYS A 22 -8.92 17.18 2.11
C LYS A 22 -8.81 15.77 1.53
N HIS A 23 -8.04 14.90 2.17
CA HIS A 23 -7.75 13.56 1.66
C HIS A 23 -8.58 12.46 2.35
N ASP A 24 -9.42 12.80 3.32
CA ASP A 24 -10.14 11.83 4.17
C ASP A 24 -10.99 10.86 3.36
N GLY A 25 -11.73 11.37 2.37
CA GLY A 25 -12.52 10.54 1.47
C GLY A 25 -11.66 9.56 0.65
N PHE A 26 -10.45 9.98 0.27
CA PHE A 26 -9.51 9.13 -0.46
C PHE A 26 -8.95 8.01 0.43
N TYR A 27 -8.55 8.34 1.66
CA TYR A 27 -8.08 7.33 2.62
C TYR A 27 -9.19 6.32 2.96
N ARG A 28 -10.44 6.79 3.14
CA ARG A 28 -11.59 5.93 3.44
C ARG A 28 -11.91 4.95 2.32
N ALA A 29 -11.79 5.37 1.06
CA ALA A 29 -12.05 4.51 -0.09
C ALA A 29 -10.88 3.54 -0.38
N MET A 30 -9.63 4.00 -0.22
CA MET A 30 -8.46 3.24 -0.65
C MET A 30 -7.96 2.24 0.41
N ALA A 31 -8.10 2.55 1.70
CA ALA A 31 -7.66 1.67 2.79
C ALA A 31 -8.22 0.23 2.71
N PRO A 32 -9.53 -0.01 2.48
CA PRO A 32 -10.04 -1.38 2.35
C PRO A 32 -9.46 -2.13 1.15
N VAL A 33 -9.31 -1.45 0.01
CA VAL A 33 -8.75 -2.07 -1.21
C VAL A 33 -7.31 -2.51 -0.97
N LEU A 34 -6.50 -1.65 -0.36
CA LEU A 34 -5.10 -1.97 -0.06
C LEU A 34 -4.95 -3.05 1.01
N PHE A 35 -5.89 -3.13 1.95
CA PHE A 35 -5.93 -4.20 2.94
C PHE A 35 -6.20 -5.55 2.30
N ASP A 36 -7.17 -5.62 1.36
CA ASP A 36 -7.46 -6.84 0.61
C ASP A 36 -6.25 -7.26 -0.24
N VAL A 37 -5.59 -6.32 -0.92
CA VAL A 37 -4.34 -6.57 -1.66
C VAL A 37 -3.23 -7.11 -0.74
N ALA A 38 -3.09 -6.56 0.47
CA ALA A 38 -2.09 -7.02 1.43
C ALA A 38 -2.39 -8.45 1.93
N LYS A 39 -3.68 -8.79 2.15
CA LYS A 39 -4.11 -10.14 2.52
C LYS A 39 -3.79 -11.15 1.43
N ASP A 40 -4.14 -10.82 0.18
CA ASP A 40 -3.89 -11.67 -0.98
C ASP A 40 -2.40 -11.90 -1.19
N TYR A 41 -1.60 -10.83 -1.07
CA TYR A 41 -0.15 -10.91 -1.25
C TYR A 41 0.52 -11.82 -0.21
N CYS A 42 0.09 -11.73 1.05
CA CYS A 42 0.68 -12.47 2.15
C CYS A 42 0.03 -13.84 2.40
N ASN A 43 -1.06 -14.16 1.69
CA ASN A 43 -1.91 -15.31 1.98
C ASN A 43 -2.39 -15.32 3.45
N GLY A 44 -2.60 -14.13 4.02
CA GLY A 44 -2.92 -13.91 5.42
C GLY A 44 -4.43 -13.94 5.66
N LYS A 45 -4.86 -14.64 6.70
CA LYS A 45 -6.25 -14.59 7.21
C LYS A 45 -6.34 -13.65 8.41
N TRP A 46 -5.85 -12.41 8.26
CA TRP A 46 -5.88 -11.46 9.37
C TRP A 46 -7.28 -10.91 9.57
N GLU A 47 -7.73 -10.95 10.80
CA GLU A 47 -8.86 -10.13 11.23
C GLU A 47 -8.40 -8.69 11.46
N LEU A 48 -9.35 -7.78 11.39
CA LEU A 48 -9.09 -6.34 11.46
C LEU A 48 -8.38 -5.93 12.77
N SER A 49 -8.77 -6.58 13.87
CA SER A 49 -8.21 -6.42 15.22
C SER A 49 -6.76 -6.89 15.35
N GLU A 50 -6.32 -7.80 14.48
CA GLU A 50 -4.99 -8.42 14.52
C GLU A 50 -4.06 -7.87 13.44
N MET A 51 -4.42 -6.74 12.82
CA MET A 51 -3.64 -6.15 11.73
C MET A 51 -2.21 -5.80 12.20
N PRO A 52 -1.17 -6.43 11.63
CA PRO A 52 0.20 -6.13 11.99
C PRO A 52 0.58 -4.69 11.66
N GLN A 53 1.42 -4.07 12.48
CA GLN A 53 1.85 -2.68 12.27
C GLN A 53 2.57 -2.49 10.92
N GLY A 54 3.29 -3.51 10.42
CA GLY A 54 3.93 -3.45 9.11
C GLY A 54 2.94 -3.37 7.94
N VAL A 55 1.75 -3.97 8.09
CA VAL A 55 0.65 -3.86 7.11
C VAL A 55 0.06 -2.45 7.15
N LYS A 56 -0.11 -1.86 8.34
CA LYS A 56 -0.54 -0.44 8.48
C LYS A 56 0.44 0.52 7.78
N LEU A 57 1.75 0.29 7.95
CA LEU A 57 2.79 1.08 7.31
C LEU A 57 2.78 0.91 5.78
N PHE A 58 2.56 -0.31 5.29
CA PHE A 58 2.36 -0.57 3.87
C PHE A 58 1.18 0.24 3.31
N ILE A 59 0.02 0.18 3.97
CA ILE A 59 -1.19 0.91 3.53
C ILE A 59 -0.91 2.42 3.49
N ALA A 60 -0.33 2.98 4.56
CA ALA A 60 0.01 4.41 4.61
C ALA A 60 0.92 4.81 3.44
N LYS A 61 2.02 4.08 3.19
CA LYS A 61 2.97 4.40 2.12
C LYS A 61 2.42 4.16 0.71
N ALA A 62 1.56 3.16 0.53
CA ALA A 62 0.87 2.94 -0.73
C ALA A 62 -0.12 4.08 -1.05
N ILE A 63 -0.88 4.57 -0.05
CA ILE A 63 -1.75 5.74 -0.21
C ILE A 63 -0.92 6.98 -0.55
N GLN A 64 0.19 7.21 0.17
CA GLN A 64 1.09 8.32 -0.10
C GLN A 64 1.60 8.31 -1.54
N PHE A 65 2.01 7.15 -2.04
CA PHE A 65 2.49 6.99 -3.42
C PHE A 65 1.39 7.33 -4.44
N ASN A 66 0.17 6.82 -4.23
CA ASN A 66 -0.96 7.10 -5.13
C ASN A 66 -1.39 8.57 -5.14
N THR A 67 -1.15 9.33 -4.07
CA THR A 67 -1.42 10.77 -4.04
C THR A 67 -0.35 11.60 -4.76
N GLN A 68 0.82 11.04 -5.03
CA GLN A 68 1.90 11.74 -5.74
C GLN A 68 1.68 11.65 -7.25
N THR A 69 1.95 12.73 -7.97
CA THR A 69 1.93 12.74 -9.45
C THR A 69 3.16 12.01 -9.98
N THR A 70 3.04 10.69 -10.17
CA THR A 70 4.09 9.82 -10.72
C THR A 70 4.13 9.93 -12.25
N GLY A 71 5.27 10.30 -12.84
CA GLY A 71 5.33 10.40 -14.31
C GLY A 71 6.70 10.44 -15.00
N LEU A 72 7.83 10.57 -14.30
CA LEU A 72 9.14 10.52 -14.96
C LEU A 72 10.20 9.94 -14.02
N THR A 73 10.58 8.70 -14.27
CA THR A 73 11.60 7.96 -13.48
C THR A 73 12.98 7.96 -14.15
N GLY A 74 13.08 8.26 -15.45
CA GLY A 74 14.36 8.39 -16.13
C GLY A 74 14.25 8.98 -17.55
N ARG A 75 15.31 9.65 -18.01
CA ARG A 75 15.48 10.14 -19.39
C ARG A 75 16.82 9.66 -19.93
N SER A 76 16.82 8.89 -21.02
CA SER A 76 18.03 8.55 -21.78
C SER A 76 17.98 9.23 -23.15
N MET A 77 18.98 10.06 -23.48
CA MET A 77 18.95 10.95 -24.66
C MET A 77 19.33 10.29 -26.00
N GLY A 78 19.77 9.02 -26.01
CA GLY A 78 20.21 8.34 -27.25
C GLY A 78 19.10 7.65 -28.04
N THR A 79 18.02 7.26 -27.38
CA THR A 79 16.78 6.69 -27.93
C THR A 79 15.70 6.99 -26.90
N VAL A 80 14.70 7.79 -27.26
CA VAL A 80 13.69 8.28 -26.30
C VAL A 80 12.82 7.10 -25.85
N SER A 81 13.18 6.50 -24.72
CA SER A 81 12.38 5.51 -24.02
C SER A 81 11.79 6.17 -22.77
N TYR A 82 10.49 6.40 -22.78
CA TYR A 82 9.75 6.76 -21.58
C TYR A 82 9.42 5.47 -20.84
N SER A 83 9.98 5.30 -19.63
CA SER A 83 9.54 4.24 -18.71
C SER A 83 8.56 4.85 -17.72
N TYR A 84 7.35 4.31 -17.69
CA TYR A 84 6.33 4.66 -16.71
C TYR A 84 6.22 3.51 -15.73
N ASP A 85 6.52 3.77 -14.46
CA ASP A 85 6.39 2.76 -13.41
C ASP A 85 4.92 2.70 -13.00
N THR A 86 4.22 1.66 -13.44
CA THR A 86 2.81 1.40 -13.08
C THR A 86 2.70 0.57 -11.80
N GLU A 87 3.81 0.02 -11.33
CA GLU A 87 3.88 -0.81 -10.13
C GLU A 87 4.28 0.01 -8.90
N PHE A 88 3.84 -0.42 -7.72
CA PHE A 88 4.35 0.14 -6.47
C PHE A 88 5.86 -0.18 -6.33
N PRO A 89 6.68 0.80 -5.89
CA PRO A 89 8.10 0.57 -5.65
C PRO A 89 8.37 -0.64 -4.74
N LYS A 90 9.42 -1.41 -5.04
CA LYS A 90 9.86 -2.60 -4.27
C LYS A 90 10.08 -2.31 -2.77
N ALA A 91 10.41 -1.07 -2.43
CA ALA A 91 10.58 -0.61 -1.05
C ALA A 91 9.27 -0.75 -0.25
N ILE A 92 8.13 -0.39 -0.83
CA ILE A 92 6.82 -0.48 -0.17
C ILE A 92 6.48 -1.95 0.12
N TRP A 93 6.70 -2.84 -0.85
CA TRP A 93 6.48 -4.28 -0.67
C TRP A 93 7.36 -4.92 0.41
N THR A 94 8.48 -4.28 0.78
CA THR A 94 9.39 -4.81 1.81
C THR A 94 8.71 -4.90 3.17
N TYR A 95 7.78 -4.01 3.49
CA TYR A 95 7.03 -4.04 4.74
C TYR A 95 6.12 -5.27 4.89
N LEU A 96 5.69 -5.86 3.78
CA LEU A 96 4.84 -7.06 3.78
C LEU A 96 5.63 -8.37 3.81
N ARG A 97 6.92 -8.33 3.46
CA ARG A 97 7.76 -9.54 3.36
C ARG A 97 7.77 -10.43 4.61
N PRO A 98 7.87 -9.89 5.85
CA PRO A 98 7.90 -10.72 7.06
C PRO A 98 6.63 -11.54 7.26
N TYR A 99 5.51 -11.06 6.71
CA TYR A 99 4.19 -11.62 6.92
C TYR A 99 3.76 -12.56 5.78
N LYS A 100 4.58 -12.67 4.73
CA LYS A 100 4.27 -13.46 3.54
C LYS A 100 4.42 -14.95 3.84
N LYS A 101 3.30 -15.68 3.81
CA LYS A 101 3.30 -17.14 3.91
C LYS A 101 3.56 -17.76 2.52
N VAL A 102 4.55 -18.65 2.45
CA VAL A 102 4.86 -19.41 1.23
C VAL A 102 3.73 -20.41 0.97
N LYS A 103 3.13 -20.36 -0.22
CA LYS A 103 2.24 -21.43 -0.70
C LYS A 103 3.13 -22.57 -1.20
N PHE A 104 3.28 -23.61 -0.40
CA PHE A 104 3.88 -24.86 -0.87
C PHE A 104 2.86 -25.54 -1.78
N HIS A 105 3.08 -25.48 -3.09
CA HIS A 105 2.45 -26.42 -4.01
C HIS A 105 3.27 -27.70 -3.94
N ALA A 106 2.86 -28.62 -3.07
CA ALA A 106 3.33 -30.00 -3.20
C ALA A 106 2.83 -30.51 -4.56
N LEU A 107 3.76 -30.72 -5.50
CA LEU A 107 3.49 -31.47 -6.73
C LEU A 107 3.01 -32.85 -6.28
N ARG A 108 1.73 -33.12 -6.54
CA ARG A 108 1.13 -34.45 -6.41
C ARG A 108 1.15 -35.11 -7.77
#